data_AF-I7LMU7-F1
#
_entry.id   AF-I7LMU7-F1
#
_cell.length_a   1.000
_cell.length_b   1.000
_cell.length_c   1.000
_cell.angle_alpha   90.00
_cell.angle_beta   90.00
_cell.angle_gamma   90.00
#
_symmetry.space_group_name_H-M   'P 1'
#
loop_
_entity.id
_entity.type
_entity.pdbx_description
1 polymer ?
#
loop_
_entity_poly.entity_id
_entity_poly.type
_entity_poly.pdbx_seq_one_letter_code
_entity_poly.pdbx_strand_id
1 'polypeptide(L)'
;MTEQISQRTLTVLLGLAVFLTLSVLCSLLLVLGTGGPGASAAAFTLLLGGILMLLILLRYRKYGYRPGPALLAVVIGCAGALLAILGVLTLGLAWADVNPATYTYQVTVTGLENYTGGPVTDILLPLPLREGEMIFSEEDLEGQRVGAWKTLFAETPKGRMLAFETMERDLSDISATFGSPAEKYFLIDDITRESFSPVVAEAPAGYTRWAFGTGDVQHFTTLVRLDEGIRPKTADAGPIVIHLRITAGGGRLHGITGEKYQVEVYEAIPPGVTGFVPVRAQVARFGDAGIVPVRDTR
;
A
#
# COMPACT_ATOMS: atom_id res chain seq x y z
N MET A 1 38.19 40.54 44.29
CA MET A 1 36.80 40.98 44.05
C MET A 1 36.34 40.67 42.61
N THR A 2 37.12 41.02 41.58
CA THR A 2 36.84 40.73 40.16
C THR A 2 36.58 39.25 39.84
N GLU A 3 37.34 38.33 40.42
CA GLU A 3 37.23 36.88 40.18
C GLU A 3 35.85 36.29 40.57
N GLN A 4 35.30 36.74 41.69
CA GLN A 4 33.98 36.33 42.18
C GLN A 4 32.83 36.83 41.30
N ILE A 5 33.04 37.93 40.56
CA ILE A 5 32.09 38.42 39.55
C ILE A 5 32.10 37.47 38.34
N SER A 6 33.30 37.04 37.90
CA SER A 6 33.46 36.09 36.78
C SER A 6 32.75 34.75 37.03
N GLN A 7 32.91 34.16 38.22
CA GLN A 7 32.19 32.95 38.59
C GLN A 7 30.66 33.13 38.61
N ARG A 8 30.16 34.27 39.09
CA ARG A 8 28.72 34.57 39.08
C ARG A 8 28.16 34.75 37.67
N THR A 9 28.87 35.43 36.77
CA THR A 9 28.47 35.50 35.37
C THR A 9 28.50 34.14 34.68
N LEU A 10 29.46 33.27 35.03
CA LEU A 10 29.55 31.91 34.51
C LEU A 10 28.34 31.06 34.95
N THR A 11 27.95 31.09 36.23
CA THR A 11 26.77 30.35 36.71
C THR A 11 25.46 30.90 36.17
N VAL A 12 25.33 32.22 36.01
CA VAL A 12 24.14 32.83 35.38
C VAL A 12 24.04 32.43 33.90
N LEU A 13 25.16 32.42 33.15
CA LEU A 13 25.17 31.98 31.75
C LEU A 13 24.92 30.48 31.59
N LEU A 14 25.47 29.64 32.49
CA LEU A 14 25.20 28.20 32.51
C LEU A 14 23.72 27.93 32.83
N GLY A 15 23.16 28.63 33.83
CA GLY A 15 21.75 28.55 34.19
C GLY A 15 20.83 29.01 33.06
N LEU A 16 21.18 30.08 32.35
CA LEU A 16 20.45 30.54 31.16
C LEU A 16 20.51 29.52 30.02
N ALA A 17 21.67 28.91 29.77
CA ALA A 17 21.82 27.87 28.75
C ALA A 17 20.99 26.62 29.08
N VAL A 18 21.02 26.15 30.33
CA VAL A 18 20.21 25.02 30.82
C VAL A 18 18.71 25.36 30.78
N PHE A 19 18.32 26.59 31.12
CA PHE A 19 16.93 27.04 31.04
C PHE A 19 16.45 27.10 29.58
N LEU A 20 17.29 27.57 28.65
CA LEU A 20 16.98 27.58 27.21
C LEU A 20 16.85 26.16 26.65
N THR A 21 17.72 25.22 27.01
CA THR A 21 17.59 23.82 26.54
C THR A 21 16.39 23.12 27.16
N LEU A 22 16.09 23.32 28.46
CA LEU A 22 14.84 22.82 29.05
C LEU A 22 13.60 23.46 28.43
N SER A 23 13.61 24.77 28.16
CA SER A 23 12.47 25.45 27.54
C SER A 23 12.23 24.96 26.12
N VAL A 24 13.29 24.76 25.32
CA VAL A 24 13.17 24.14 23.99
C VAL A 24 12.66 22.71 24.10
N LEU A 25 13.11 21.92 25.07
CA LEU A 25 12.63 20.56 25.33
C LEU A 25 11.15 20.52 25.75
N CYS A 26 10.70 21.44 26.61
CA CYS A 26 9.29 21.57 26.97
C CYS A 26 8.42 22.00 25.78
N SER A 27 8.89 22.93 24.94
CA SER A 27 8.21 23.27 23.68
C SER A 27 8.15 22.08 22.71
N LEU A 28 9.21 21.25 22.67
CA LEU A 28 9.25 20.00 21.92
C LEU A 28 8.12 19.05 22.34
N LEU A 29 7.99 18.82 23.65
CA LEU A 29 6.98 17.93 24.24
C LEU A 29 5.56 18.47 24.06
N LEU A 30 5.36 19.80 24.10
CA LEU A 30 4.06 20.42 23.82
C LEU A 30 3.68 20.26 22.34
N VAL A 31 4.59 20.49 21.40
CA VAL A 31 4.33 20.30 19.95
C VAL A 31 4.07 18.83 19.62
N LEU A 32 4.78 17.89 20.24
CA LEU A 32 4.51 16.45 20.12
C LEU A 32 3.17 16.03 20.77
N GLY A 33 2.68 16.80 21.75
CA GLY A 33 1.40 16.57 22.43
C GLY A 33 0.17 17.20 21.74
N THR A 34 0.36 18.12 20.78
CA THR A 34 -0.73 18.81 20.06
C THR A 34 -0.44 18.90 18.57
N GLY A 35 -0.97 17.94 17.80
CA GLY A 35 -0.73 17.83 16.36
C GLY A 35 -1.26 19.03 15.56
N GLY A 36 -0.38 19.98 15.23
CA GLY A 36 -0.69 21.20 14.48
C GLY A 36 0.52 21.76 13.74
N PRO A 37 0.33 22.51 12.63
CA PRO A 37 1.39 22.74 11.64
C PRO A 37 2.40 23.83 12.02
N GLY A 38 3.61 23.43 12.43
CA GLY A 38 4.72 24.33 12.81
C GLY A 38 5.56 24.92 11.64
N ALA A 39 5.12 24.80 10.39
CA ALA A 39 5.95 25.08 9.20
C ALA A 39 6.51 26.52 9.12
N SER A 40 5.82 27.50 9.69
CA SER A 40 6.26 28.91 9.68
C SER A 40 7.43 29.20 10.64
N ALA A 41 7.61 28.42 11.70
CA ALA A 41 8.62 28.69 12.73
C ALA A 41 10.06 28.38 12.27
N ALA A 42 10.23 27.32 11.47
CA ALA A 42 11.55 26.85 11.03
C ALA A 42 12.27 27.84 10.09
N ALA A 43 11.52 28.57 9.25
CA ALA A 43 12.09 29.56 8.34
C ALA A 43 12.73 30.75 9.10
N PHE A 44 12.06 31.24 10.15
CA PHE A 44 12.56 32.35 10.96
C PHE A 44 13.80 31.97 11.78
N THR A 45 13.86 30.76 12.34
CA THR A 45 15.02 30.33 13.16
C THR A 45 16.28 30.10 12.31
N LEU A 46 16.14 29.54 11.11
CA LEU A 46 17.26 29.42 10.15
C LEU A 46 17.79 30.80 9.72
N LEU A 47 16.90 31.75 9.43
CA LEU A 47 17.29 33.14 9.12
C LEU A 47 18.04 33.79 10.29
N LEU A 48 17.52 33.69 11.51
CA LEU A 48 18.15 34.27 12.69
C LEU A 48 19.52 33.65 12.99
N GLY A 49 19.64 32.32 12.87
CA GLY A 49 20.89 31.60 13.06
C GLY A 49 21.96 31.95 12.02
N GLY A 50 21.57 32.03 10.74
CA GLY A 50 22.45 32.46 9.65
C GLY A 50 22.95 33.89 9.82
N ILE A 51 22.06 34.83 10.21
CA ILE A 51 22.43 36.22 10.51
C ILE A 51 23.40 36.27 11.70
N LEU A 52 23.16 35.52 12.77
CA LEU A 52 24.03 35.49 13.94
C LEU A 52 25.43 34.94 13.60
N MET A 53 25.51 33.87 12.81
CA MET A 53 26.78 33.30 12.34
C MET A 53 27.55 34.29 11.45
N LEU A 54 26.86 34.97 10.54
CA LEU A 54 27.45 35.99 9.66
C LEU A 54 28.02 37.15 10.48
N LEU A 55 27.29 37.64 11.49
CA LEU A 55 27.75 38.69 12.39
C LEU A 55 29.01 38.28 13.18
N ILE A 56 29.09 37.02 13.64
CA ILE A 56 30.28 36.48 14.32
C ILE A 56 31.49 36.43 13.36
N LEU A 57 31.30 35.93 12.13
CA LEU A 57 32.36 35.85 11.11
C LEU A 57 32.86 37.23 10.67
N LEU A 58 31.95 38.21 10.50
CA LEU A 58 32.31 39.60 10.21
C LEU A 58 33.12 40.24 11.35
N ARG A 59 32.78 39.93 12.62
CA ARG A 59 33.52 40.41 13.79
C ARG A 59 34.91 39.77 13.89
N TYR A 60 35.01 38.47 13.61
CA TYR A 60 36.29 37.74 13.54
C TYR A 60 37.23 38.37 12.50
N ARG A 61 36.75 38.55 11.26
CA ARG A 61 37.54 39.15 10.16
C ARG A 61 37.99 40.59 10.42
N LYS A 62 37.21 41.38 11.19
CA LYS A 62 37.51 42.80 11.45
C LYS A 62 38.37 43.05 12.70
N TYR A 63 38.38 42.15 13.69
CA TYR A 63 38.99 42.40 15.00
C TYR A 63 40.02 41.34 15.46
N GLY A 64 40.34 40.31 14.66
CA GLY A 64 41.39 39.34 14.99
C GLY A 64 41.14 38.53 16.27
N TYR A 65 39.87 38.39 16.65
CA TYR A 65 39.46 37.98 17.99
C TYR A 65 39.65 36.47 18.20
N ARG A 66 40.63 36.07 19.01
CA ARG A 66 40.76 34.67 19.46
C ARG A 66 39.55 34.32 20.35
N PRO A 67 38.74 33.31 20.00
CA PRO A 67 37.55 32.98 20.79
C PRO A 67 37.94 32.37 22.14
N GLY A 68 37.53 33.02 23.23
CA GLY A 68 37.56 32.39 24.55
C GLY A 68 36.58 31.21 24.63
N PRO A 69 36.76 30.27 25.58
CA PRO A 69 35.97 29.03 25.67
C PRO A 69 34.45 29.27 25.77
N ALA A 70 34.02 30.41 26.30
CA ALA A 70 32.61 30.82 26.32
C ALA A 70 31.98 30.96 24.92
N LEU A 71 32.72 31.45 23.91
CA LEU A 71 32.19 31.55 22.54
C LEU A 71 32.06 30.14 21.91
N LEU A 72 33.03 29.26 22.18
CA LEU A 72 32.99 27.87 21.74
C LEU A 72 31.75 27.15 22.32
N ALA A 73 31.49 27.33 23.62
CA ALA A 73 30.32 26.76 24.29
C ALA A 73 28.99 27.25 23.70
N VAL A 74 28.87 28.54 23.36
CA VAL A 74 27.68 29.09 22.68
C VAL A 74 27.51 28.48 21.29
N VAL A 75 28.58 28.38 20.48
CA VAL A 75 28.51 27.76 19.14
C VAL A 75 28.10 26.28 19.21
N ILE A 76 28.67 25.52 20.16
CA ILE A 76 28.30 24.12 20.39
C ILE A 76 26.83 24.00 20.84
N GLY A 77 26.37 24.87 21.74
CA GLY A 77 24.97 24.91 22.19
C GLY A 77 23.99 25.21 21.04
N CYS A 78 24.31 26.20 20.19
CA CYS A 78 23.51 26.52 19.01
C CYS A 78 23.51 25.37 17.99
N ALA A 79 24.64 24.70 17.77
CA ALA A 79 24.71 23.54 16.86
C ALA A 79 23.90 22.35 17.38
N GLY A 80 23.97 22.06 18.69
CA GLY A 80 23.15 21.03 19.33
C GLY A 80 21.66 21.32 19.25
N ALA A 81 21.25 22.57 19.49
CA ALA A 81 19.86 23.00 19.33
C ALA A 81 19.37 22.89 17.88
N LEU A 82 20.20 23.27 16.90
CA LEU A 82 19.89 23.12 15.47
C LEU A 82 19.70 21.64 15.09
N LEU A 83 20.59 20.75 15.54
CA LEU A 83 20.48 19.31 15.28
C LEU A 83 19.25 18.69 15.94
N ALA A 84 18.89 19.10 17.15
CA ALA A 84 17.67 18.65 17.81
C ALA A 84 16.40 19.10 17.07
N ILE A 85 16.34 20.36 16.63
CA ILE A 85 15.23 20.89 15.82
C ILE A 85 15.15 20.16 14.47
N LEU A 86 16.27 19.96 13.79
CA LEU A 86 16.32 19.25 12.51
C LEU A 86 15.86 17.79 12.65
N GLY A 87 16.35 17.09 13.68
CA GLY A 87 15.96 15.71 13.97
C GLY A 87 14.45 15.58 14.22
N VAL A 88 13.87 16.45 15.04
CA VAL A 88 12.41 16.46 15.29
C VAL A 88 11.62 16.87 14.05
N LEU A 89 12.11 17.78 13.22
CA LEU A 89 11.45 18.13 11.97
C LEU A 89 11.47 16.97 10.97
N THR A 90 12.57 16.21 10.86
CA THR A 90 12.61 14.99 10.05
C THR A 90 11.72 13.88 10.61
N LEU A 91 11.69 13.69 11.92
CA LEU A 91 10.86 12.67 12.56
C LEU A 91 9.36 13.00 12.47
N GLY A 92 9.00 14.29 12.60
CA GLY A 92 7.65 14.79 12.45
C GLY A 92 7.14 14.76 11.00
N LEU A 93 8.01 15.01 10.02
CA LEU A 93 7.67 14.81 8.60
C LEU A 93 7.42 13.33 8.29
N ALA A 94 8.24 12.41 8.82
CA ALA A 94 7.98 10.98 8.70
C ALA A 94 6.65 10.61 9.38
N TRP A 95 6.40 11.05 10.61
CA TRP A 95 5.14 10.81 11.33
C TRP A 95 3.90 11.36 10.63
N ALA A 96 4.02 12.46 9.88
CA ALA A 96 2.91 13.01 9.10
C ALA A 96 2.67 12.28 7.76
N ASP A 97 3.60 11.45 7.30
CA ASP A 97 3.50 10.71 6.04
C ASP A 97 2.69 9.42 6.23
N VAL A 98 1.36 9.57 6.13
CA VAL A 98 0.36 8.49 6.22
C VAL A 98 -0.47 8.48 4.94
N ASN A 99 -0.47 7.35 4.24
CA ASN A 99 -1.24 7.11 3.03
C ASN A 99 -1.86 5.71 3.12
N PRO A 100 -3.16 5.51 2.82
CA PRO A 100 -3.75 4.18 2.79
C PRO A 100 -3.07 3.29 1.76
N ALA A 101 -3.20 1.98 1.95
CA ALA A 101 -2.89 0.99 0.93
C ALA A 101 -3.84 1.14 -0.27
N THR A 102 -3.52 0.49 -1.38
CA THR A 102 -4.37 0.49 -2.58
C THR A 102 -4.58 -0.93 -3.09
N TYR A 103 -5.83 -1.29 -3.37
CA TYR A 103 -6.15 -2.56 -4.01
C TYR A 103 -6.66 -2.32 -5.42
N THR A 104 -6.22 -3.19 -6.33
CA THR A 104 -6.69 -3.25 -7.70
C THR A 104 -7.08 -4.68 -8.01
N TYR A 105 -8.31 -4.90 -8.45
CA TYR A 105 -8.80 -6.19 -8.92
C TYR A 105 -8.98 -6.12 -10.44
N GLN A 106 -8.03 -6.73 -11.16
CA GLN A 106 -8.11 -6.90 -12.60
C GLN A 106 -8.79 -8.24 -12.92
N VAL A 107 -9.79 -8.18 -13.80
CA VAL A 107 -10.50 -9.33 -14.35
C VAL A 107 -10.29 -9.32 -15.86
N THR A 108 -9.82 -10.43 -16.42
CA THR A 108 -9.69 -10.61 -17.86
C THR A 108 -10.18 -12.02 -18.22
N VAL A 109 -11.15 -12.12 -19.13
CA VAL A 109 -11.65 -13.40 -19.64
C VAL A 109 -11.65 -13.35 -21.17
N THR A 110 -10.82 -14.17 -21.81
CA THR A 110 -10.60 -14.13 -23.26
C THR A 110 -10.95 -15.42 -23.99
N GLY A 111 -11.22 -15.28 -25.29
CA GLY A 111 -11.65 -16.36 -26.17
C GLY A 111 -13.17 -16.60 -26.18
N LEU A 112 -13.95 -15.81 -25.43
CA LEU A 112 -15.41 -15.86 -25.35
C LEU A 112 -16.06 -15.54 -26.71
N GLU A 113 -15.41 -14.75 -27.55
CA GLU A 113 -15.86 -14.45 -28.93
C GLU A 113 -16.14 -15.71 -29.78
N ASN A 114 -15.50 -16.84 -29.45
CA ASN A 114 -15.70 -18.14 -30.09
C ASN A 114 -16.91 -18.94 -29.57
N TYR A 115 -17.69 -18.37 -28.63
CA TYR A 115 -18.76 -19.06 -27.90
C TYR A 115 -20.11 -18.33 -28.00
N THR A 116 -21.20 -19.10 -27.99
CA THR A 116 -22.56 -18.61 -27.86
C THR A 116 -23.06 -18.71 -26.43
N GLY A 117 -23.80 -17.71 -25.98
CA GLY A 117 -24.55 -17.71 -24.72
C GLY A 117 -25.96 -18.30 -24.81
N GLY A 118 -26.56 -18.50 -23.64
CA GLY A 118 -28.00 -18.76 -23.47
C GLY A 118 -28.88 -17.51 -23.63
N PRO A 119 -30.16 -17.57 -23.26
CA PRO A 119 -31.06 -16.40 -23.25
C PRO A 119 -30.66 -15.34 -22.20
N VAL A 120 -30.08 -15.80 -21.10
CA VAL A 120 -29.26 -15.07 -20.14
C VAL A 120 -28.03 -15.97 -19.94
N THR A 121 -26.85 -15.37 -19.84
CA THR A 121 -25.58 -16.08 -19.66
C THR A 121 -24.81 -15.39 -18.55
N ASP A 122 -24.28 -16.16 -17.59
CA ASP A 122 -23.42 -15.61 -16.55
C ASP A 122 -22.08 -16.34 -16.41
N ILE A 123 -21.08 -15.57 -15.97
CA ILE A 123 -19.77 -16.06 -15.58
C ILE A 123 -19.55 -15.61 -14.13
N LEU A 124 -19.50 -16.55 -13.19
CA LEU A 124 -19.22 -16.25 -11.79
C LEU A 124 -17.71 -16.29 -11.55
N LEU A 125 -17.18 -15.18 -11.09
CA LEU A 125 -15.79 -15.02 -10.69
C LEU A 125 -15.73 -14.79 -9.17
N PRO A 126 -14.70 -15.29 -8.47
CA PRO A 126 -14.64 -15.21 -7.03
C PRO A 126 -14.37 -13.78 -6.56
N LEU A 127 -14.78 -13.46 -5.32
CA LEU A 127 -14.63 -12.13 -4.75
C LEU A 127 -13.29 -11.96 -4.01
N PRO A 128 -12.56 -10.85 -4.21
CA PRO A 128 -11.34 -10.54 -3.46
C PRO A 128 -11.64 -10.23 -1.98
N LEU A 129 -11.10 -11.02 -1.06
CA LEU A 129 -11.26 -10.86 0.39
C LEU A 129 -9.92 -10.65 1.11
N ARG A 130 -9.94 -9.94 2.25
CA ARG A 130 -8.84 -9.90 3.23
C ARG A 130 -9.39 -10.24 4.62
N GLU A 131 -8.75 -11.18 5.30
CA GLU A 131 -9.17 -11.68 6.63
C GLU A 131 -10.63 -12.19 6.69
N GLY A 132 -11.22 -12.50 5.53
CA GLY A 132 -12.63 -12.93 5.37
C GLY A 132 -13.62 -11.80 5.04
N GLU A 133 -13.20 -10.53 5.07
CA GLU A 133 -14.01 -9.37 4.68
C GLU A 133 -13.77 -8.98 3.21
N MET A 134 -14.73 -8.31 2.57
CA MET A 134 -14.60 -7.85 1.18
C MET A 134 -13.63 -6.65 1.09
N ILE A 135 -12.67 -6.71 0.16
CA ILE A 135 -11.66 -5.65 -0.03
C ILE A 135 -12.26 -4.40 -0.70
N PHE A 136 -13.26 -4.60 -1.55
CA PHE A 136 -13.94 -3.58 -2.35
C PHE A 136 -15.35 -3.36 -1.79
N SER A 137 -15.90 -2.17 -2.00
CA SER A 137 -17.30 -1.90 -1.66
C SER A 137 -18.27 -2.60 -2.62
N GLU A 138 -19.57 -2.62 -2.29
CA GLU A 138 -20.57 -3.13 -3.22
C GLU A 138 -20.74 -2.18 -4.44
N GLU A 139 -20.54 -0.88 -4.26
CA GLU A 139 -20.58 0.13 -5.33
C GLU A 139 -19.34 0.13 -6.25
N ASP A 140 -18.18 -0.31 -5.75
CA ASP A 140 -16.97 -0.54 -6.57
C ASP A 140 -17.21 -1.65 -7.61
N LEU A 141 -18.01 -2.65 -7.27
CA LEU A 141 -18.14 -3.90 -8.03
C LEU A 141 -19.47 -4.08 -8.76
N GLU A 142 -20.62 -3.68 -8.20
CA GLU A 142 -21.95 -3.97 -8.77
C GLU A 142 -22.42 -2.90 -9.76
N GLY A 143 -23.20 -3.31 -10.77
CA GLY A 143 -23.84 -2.41 -11.74
C GLY A 143 -22.89 -1.85 -12.81
N GLN A 144 -21.59 -2.10 -12.67
CA GLN A 144 -20.56 -1.76 -13.65
C GLN A 144 -20.83 -2.46 -14.98
N ARG A 145 -20.50 -1.79 -16.10
CA ARG A 145 -20.70 -2.32 -17.46
C ARG A 145 -19.38 -2.47 -18.19
N VAL A 146 -19.18 -3.65 -18.78
CA VAL A 146 -17.96 -4.05 -19.48
C VAL A 146 -18.40 -4.63 -20.84
N GLY A 147 -18.54 -3.76 -21.83
CA GLY A 147 -19.17 -4.12 -23.11
C GLY A 147 -20.62 -4.57 -22.92
N ALA A 148 -20.93 -5.79 -23.39
CA ALA A 148 -22.23 -6.44 -23.25
C ALA A 148 -22.53 -6.95 -21.83
N TRP A 149 -21.53 -6.99 -20.95
CA TRP A 149 -21.64 -7.58 -19.61
C TRP A 149 -21.99 -6.53 -18.55
N LYS A 150 -22.86 -6.91 -17.61
CA LYS A 150 -23.15 -6.16 -16.38
C LYS A 150 -22.66 -6.97 -15.17
N THR A 151 -22.02 -6.31 -14.21
CA THR A 151 -21.68 -6.94 -12.94
C THR A 151 -22.85 -6.95 -11.95
N LEU A 152 -22.95 -8.05 -11.20
CA LEU A 152 -23.97 -8.32 -10.17
C LEU A 152 -23.34 -9.17 -9.06
N PHE A 153 -23.87 -9.11 -7.84
CA PHE A 153 -23.53 -10.11 -6.82
C PHE A 153 -24.41 -11.37 -6.95
N ALA A 154 -23.77 -12.54 -6.92
CA ALA A 154 -24.46 -13.84 -6.92
C ALA A 154 -24.17 -14.62 -5.64
N GLU A 155 -25.23 -14.92 -4.88
CA GLU A 155 -25.14 -15.87 -3.77
C GLU A 155 -25.20 -17.31 -4.30
N THR A 156 -24.19 -18.12 -3.99
CA THR A 156 -24.13 -19.52 -4.42
C THR A 156 -24.07 -20.47 -3.22
N PRO A 157 -24.43 -21.76 -3.37
CA PRO A 157 -24.25 -22.76 -2.32
C PRO A 157 -22.79 -22.99 -1.87
N LYS A 158 -21.81 -22.38 -2.53
CA LYS A 158 -20.39 -22.39 -2.18
C LYS A 158 -19.92 -21.10 -1.50
N GLY A 159 -20.67 -20.00 -1.64
CA GLY A 159 -20.32 -18.65 -1.17
C GLY A 159 -20.73 -17.55 -2.16
N ARG A 160 -20.66 -16.28 -1.74
CA ARG A 160 -20.93 -15.10 -2.57
C ARG A 160 -19.83 -14.91 -3.63
N MET A 161 -20.22 -14.60 -4.86
CA MET A 161 -19.35 -14.41 -6.03
C MET A 161 -19.77 -13.17 -6.84
N LEU A 162 -18.88 -12.69 -7.71
CA LEU A 162 -19.16 -11.63 -8.69
C LEU A 162 -19.63 -12.26 -10.00
N ALA A 163 -20.89 -12.05 -10.36
CA ALA A 163 -21.42 -12.43 -11.66
C ALA A 163 -21.12 -11.36 -12.70
N PHE A 164 -20.63 -11.77 -13.87
CA PHE A 164 -20.75 -11.02 -15.11
C PHE A 164 -21.92 -11.63 -15.89
N GLU A 165 -23.02 -10.90 -15.99
CA GLU A 165 -24.25 -11.31 -16.68
C GLU A 165 -24.37 -10.62 -18.05
N THR A 166 -24.81 -11.34 -19.08
CA THR A 166 -25.26 -10.77 -20.35
C THR A 166 -26.51 -11.46 -20.91
N MET A 167 -27.23 -10.74 -21.76
CA MET A 167 -28.35 -11.25 -22.57
C MET A 167 -27.97 -11.37 -24.06
N GLU A 168 -26.74 -11.02 -24.43
CA GLU A 168 -26.23 -11.20 -25.79
C GLU A 168 -25.83 -12.65 -26.03
N ARG A 169 -26.22 -13.20 -27.19
CA ARG A 169 -25.89 -14.58 -27.58
C ARG A 169 -24.51 -14.70 -28.19
N ASP A 170 -24.00 -13.68 -28.85
CA ASP A 170 -22.60 -13.61 -29.26
C ASP A 170 -21.81 -13.04 -28.07
N LEU A 171 -21.08 -13.91 -27.38
CA LEU A 171 -20.31 -13.48 -26.21
C LEU A 171 -19.11 -12.63 -26.66
N SER A 172 -18.72 -11.68 -25.80
CA SER A 172 -17.56 -10.81 -25.99
C SER A 172 -16.56 -11.01 -24.85
N ASP A 173 -15.27 -10.81 -25.13
CA ASP A 173 -14.21 -10.93 -24.13
C ASP A 173 -14.37 -9.87 -23.01
N ILE A 174 -14.13 -10.28 -21.77
CA ILE A 174 -14.26 -9.42 -20.57
C ILE A 174 -12.89 -8.83 -20.25
N SER A 175 -12.81 -7.50 -20.07
CA SER A 175 -11.63 -6.84 -19.50
C SER A 175 -12.07 -5.71 -18.58
N ALA A 176 -11.89 -5.91 -17.27
CA ALA A 176 -12.29 -4.99 -16.22
C ALA A 176 -11.14 -4.73 -15.25
N THR A 177 -11.13 -3.57 -14.61
CA THR A 177 -10.19 -3.24 -13.55
C THR A 177 -10.89 -2.35 -12.52
N PHE A 178 -11.15 -2.93 -11.36
CA PHE A 178 -11.72 -2.24 -10.21
C PHE A 178 -10.56 -1.75 -9.34
N GLY A 179 -10.61 -0.51 -8.87
CA GLY A 179 -9.58 0.08 -8.01
C GLY A 179 -10.23 0.73 -6.81
N SER A 180 -9.81 0.35 -5.61
CA SER A 180 -10.36 0.88 -4.36
C SER A 180 -9.23 1.36 -3.45
N PRO A 181 -9.31 2.60 -2.91
CA PRO A 181 -8.40 3.03 -1.86
C PRO A 181 -8.70 2.21 -0.60
N ALA A 182 -7.68 1.62 0.00
CA ALA A 182 -7.86 0.79 1.19
C ALA A 182 -8.01 1.67 2.44
N GLU A 183 -9.10 2.43 2.56
CA GLU A 183 -9.29 3.41 3.63
C GLU A 183 -9.18 2.81 5.05
N LYS A 184 -9.45 1.50 5.17
CA LYS A 184 -9.30 0.69 6.39
C LYS A 184 -7.85 0.26 6.71
N TYR A 185 -6.93 0.28 5.75
CA TYR A 185 -5.60 -0.35 5.86
C TYR A 185 -4.47 0.61 5.44
N PHE A 186 -3.61 1.02 6.39
CA PHE A 186 -2.45 1.87 6.11
C PHE A 186 -1.16 1.10 5.78
N LEU A 187 -1.13 -0.20 6.09
CA LEU A 187 -0.04 -1.11 5.76
C LEU A 187 -0.58 -2.46 5.26
N ILE A 188 0.22 -3.11 4.43
CA ILE A 188 0.14 -4.54 4.18
C ILE A 188 1.47 -5.15 4.61
N ASP A 189 1.37 -6.01 5.61
CA ASP A 189 2.44 -6.64 6.38
C ASP A 189 2.55 -8.14 6.12
N ASP A 190 1.45 -8.75 5.67
CA ASP A 190 1.26 -10.19 5.59
C ASP A 190 0.16 -10.49 4.56
N ILE A 191 0.57 -11.07 3.42
CA ILE A 191 -0.31 -11.43 2.30
C ILE A 191 -0.99 -12.79 2.48
N THR A 192 -0.69 -13.55 3.54
CA THR A 192 -1.37 -14.84 3.80
C THR A 192 -2.87 -14.67 4.11
N ARG A 193 -3.30 -13.41 4.32
CA ARG A 193 -4.63 -12.97 4.72
C ARG A 193 -5.53 -12.63 3.53
N GLU A 194 -4.96 -12.36 2.37
CA GLU A 194 -5.69 -12.10 1.13
C GLU A 194 -6.11 -13.42 0.48
N SER A 195 -7.37 -13.48 0.03
CA SER A 195 -7.98 -14.68 -0.51
C SER A 195 -9.05 -14.37 -1.56
N PHE A 196 -9.58 -15.42 -2.20
CA PHE A 196 -10.71 -15.33 -3.12
C PHE A 196 -11.90 -16.14 -2.58
N SER A 197 -13.07 -15.53 -2.49
CA SER A 197 -14.31 -16.19 -2.08
C SER A 197 -14.99 -16.90 -3.25
N PRO A 198 -15.31 -18.20 -3.16
CA PRO A 198 -15.08 -19.08 -2.03
C PRO A 198 -13.70 -19.74 -2.06
N VAL A 199 -13.10 -19.99 -0.89
CA VAL A 199 -11.95 -20.90 -0.76
C VAL A 199 -12.47 -22.32 -0.54
N VAL A 200 -11.96 -23.30 -1.28
CA VAL A 200 -12.44 -24.69 -1.24
C VAL A 200 -11.29 -25.69 -1.03
N ALA A 201 -11.61 -26.83 -0.41
CA ALA A 201 -10.69 -27.97 -0.26
C ALA A 201 -10.67 -28.91 -1.49
N GLU A 202 -11.39 -28.55 -2.55
CA GLU A 202 -11.44 -29.31 -3.80
C GLU A 202 -10.09 -29.21 -4.53
N ALA A 203 -9.68 -30.29 -5.19
CA ALA A 203 -8.47 -30.26 -6.01
C ALA A 203 -8.71 -29.37 -7.25
N PRO A 204 -7.77 -28.48 -7.60
CA PRO A 204 -7.90 -27.67 -8.82
C PRO A 204 -7.91 -28.59 -10.04
N ALA A 205 -8.67 -28.21 -11.07
CA ALA A 205 -8.85 -29.00 -12.28
C ALA A 205 -7.52 -29.39 -12.96
N GLY A 206 -7.47 -30.58 -13.55
CA GLY A 206 -6.23 -31.18 -14.08
C GLY A 206 -5.57 -30.45 -15.26
N TYR A 207 -6.20 -29.40 -15.78
CA TYR A 207 -5.67 -28.51 -16.82
C TYR A 207 -5.19 -27.15 -16.28
N THR A 208 -5.37 -26.87 -14.98
CA THR A 208 -4.87 -25.65 -14.31
C THR A 208 -3.33 -25.54 -14.41
N ARG A 209 -2.80 -24.35 -14.72
CA ARG A 209 -1.37 -24.18 -15.08
C ARG A 209 -0.68 -23.01 -14.39
N TRP A 210 0.57 -23.23 -13.96
CA TRP A 210 1.47 -22.22 -13.38
C TRP A 210 2.01 -21.27 -14.46
N ALA A 211 1.30 -20.16 -14.73
CA ALA A 211 1.75 -19.14 -15.69
C ALA A 211 3.10 -18.54 -15.28
N PHE A 212 3.22 -18.09 -14.03
CA PHE A 212 4.43 -17.45 -13.50
C PHE A 212 5.23 -18.36 -12.56
N GLY A 213 5.42 -19.62 -12.99
CA GLY A 213 6.59 -20.48 -12.60
C GLY A 213 6.84 -22.75 -10.70
N THR A 214 7.75 -22.96 -9.67
CA THR A 214 8.39 -24.23 -9.27
C THR A 214 7.77 -24.91 -8.05
N GLY A 215 6.50 -25.30 -8.16
CA GLY A 215 5.88 -26.36 -7.35
C GLY A 215 5.57 -26.08 -5.86
N ASP A 216 6.27 -25.14 -5.23
CA ASP A 216 6.23 -24.90 -3.78
C ASP A 216 6.09 -23.40 -3.47
N VAL A 217 4.87 -22.92 -3.70
CA VAL A 217 4.42 -21.53 -3.53
C VAL A 217 3.08 -21.55 -2.79
N GLN A 218 2.84 -20.58 -1.91
CA GLN A 218 1.56 -20.45 -1.22
C GLN A 218 0.42 -20.28 -2.23
N HIS A 219 -0.58 -21.16 -2.11
CA HIS A 219 -1.72 -21.23 -3.00
C HIS A 219 -2.94 -21.78 -2.27
N PHE A 220 -4.11 -21.57 -2.85
CA PHE A 220 -5.37 -22.13 -2.40
C PHE A 220 -6.29 -22.37 -3.61
N THR A 221 -7.25 -23.29 -3.49
CA THR A 221 -8.27 -23.47 -4.52
C THR A 221 -9.42 -22.51 -4.29
N THR A 222 -9.87 -21.85 -5.35
CA THR A 222 -11.12 -21.09 -5.40
C THR A 222 -11.99 -21.60 -6.56
N LEU A 223 -13.18 -21.04 -6.75
CA LEU A 223 -14.10 -21.46 -7.82
C LEU A 223 -14.30 -20.33 -8.83
N VAL A 224 -14.47 -20.71 -10.10
CA VAL A 224 -15.19 -19.93 -11.12
C VAL A 224 -16.40 -20.75 -11.58
N ARG A 225 -17.43 -20.12 -12.14
CA ARG A 225 -18.50 -20.82 -12.87
C ARG A 225 -18.63 -20.25 -14.27
N LEU A 226 -18.68 -21.15 -15.26
CA LEU A 226 -19.19 -20.86 -16.60
C LEU A 226 -20.64 -21.36 -16.67
N ASP A 227 -21.57 -20.56 -17.18
CA ASP A 227 -22.96 -20.99 -17.37
C ASP A 227 -23.10 -22.23 -18.27
N GLU A 228 -24.10 -23.06 -17.96
CA GLU A 228 -24.41 -24.28 -18.71
C GLU A 228 -24.95 -24.00 -20.12
N GLY A 229 -25.38 -22.78 -20.43
CA GLY A 229 -25.72 -22.33 -21.78
C GLY A 229 -24.53 -22.01 -22.68
N ILE A 230 -23.31 -21.85 -22.13
CA ILE A 230 -22.11 -21.51 -22.91
C ILE A 230 -21.72 -22.67 -23.82
N ARG A 231 -21.69 -22.44 -25.15
CA ARG A 231 -21.36 -23.46 -26.16
C ARG A 231 -20.41 -22.92 -27.21
N PRO A 232 -19.43 -23.69 -27.71
CA PRO A 232 -18.54 -23.23 -28.77
C PRO A 232 -19.31 -23.05 -30.09
N LYS A 233 -19.02 -21.98 -30.84
CA LYS A 233 -19.61 -21.69 -32.16
C LYS A 233 -19.20 -22.71 -33.22
N THR A 234 -18.00 -23.28 -33.08
CA THR A 234 -17.38 -24.21 -34.03
C THR A 234 -16.65 -25.34 -33.29
N ALA A 235 -16.35 -26.43 -34.00
CA ALA A 235 -15.68 -27.61 -33.42
C ALA A 235 -14.19 -27.40 -33.09
N ASP A 236 -13.60 -26.31 -33.57
CA ASP A 236 -12.20 -25.89 -33.42
C ASP A 236 -12.01 -24.69 -32.47
N ALA A 237 -13.07 -24.29 -31.75
CA ALA A 237 -13.01 -23.19 -30.78
C ALA A 237 -11.90 -23.39 -29.73
N GLY A 238 -11.16 -22.33 -29.43
CA GLY A 238 -10.10 -22.32 -28.42
C GLY A 238 -10.63 -22.40 -26.97
N PRO A 239 -9.74 -22.63 -25.98
CA PRO A 239 -10.12 -22.58 -24.56
C PRO A 239 -10.53 -21.16 -24.14
N ILE A 240 -11.41 -21.06 -23.15
CA ILE A 240 -11.73 -19.79 -22.47
C ILE A 240 -10.64 -19.56 -21.42
N VAL A 241 -9.90 -18.45 -21.53
CA VAL A 241 -8.82 -18.12 -20.62
C VAL A 241 -9.31 -17.13 -19.57
N ILE A 242 -9.26 -17.50 -18.29
CA ILE A 242 -9.62 -16.63 -17.17
C ILE A 242 -8.33 -16.20 -16.46
N HIS A 243 -8.09 -14.90 -16.41
CA HIS A 243 -6.97 -14.29 -15.68
C HIS A 243 -7.52 -13.27 -14.68
N LEU A 244 -7.37 -13.58 -13.39
CA LEU A 244 -7.78 -12.74 -12.28
C LEU A 244 -6.54 -12.31 -11.50
N ARG A 245 -6.44 -11.04 -11.16
CA ARG A 245 -5.30 -10.50 -10.40
C ARG A 245 -5.76 -9.49 -9.37
N ILE A 246 -5.52 -9.78 -8.10
CA ILE A 246 -5.47 -8.77 -7.04
C ILE A 246 -4.03 -8.24 -7.03
N THR A 247 -3.87 -6.93 -7.14
CA THR A 247 -2.59 -6.25 -6.82
C THR A 247 -2.83 -5.35 -5.62
N ALA A 248 -1.93 -5.45 -4.65
CA ALA A 248 -2.05 -4.77 -3.36
C ALA A 248 -0.80 -3.92 -3.11
N GLY A 249 -0.96 -2.61 -3.05
CA GLY A 249 0.11 -1.66 -2.75
C GLY A 249 0.10 -1.30 -1.28
N GLY A 250 1.14 -1.69 -0.53
CA GLY A 250 1.18 -1.67 0.94
C GLY A 250 1.09 -0.33 1.67
N GLY A 251 0.70 0.77 1.03
CA GLY A 251 0.49 2.07 1.68
C GLY A 251 1.72 2.64 2.36
N ARG A 252 1.50 3.56 3.29
CA ARG A 252 2.54 4.12 4.16
C ARG A 252 1.96 4.56 5.50
N LEU A 253 2.65 4.26 6.58
CA LEU A 253 2.30 4.68 7.94
C LEU A 253 3.54 5.25 8.64
N HIS A 254 3.50 6.53 9.00
CA HIS A 254 4.58 7.23 9.71
C HIS A 254 5.95 7.08 9.01
N GLY A 255 5.97 7.16 7.67
CA GLY A 255 7.16 6.98 6.84
C GLY A 255 7.54 5.53 6.53
N ILE A 256 7.00 4.54 7.26
CA ILE A 256 7.16 3.11 6.96
C ILE A 256 6.29 2.80 5.74
N THR A 257 6.90 2.40 4.63
CA THR A 257 6.17 1.97 3.41
C THR A 257 5.93 0.47 3.49
N GLY A 258 4.70 0.00 3.29
CA GLY A 258 4.37 -1.42 3.33
C GLY A 258 4.78 -2.15 2.05
N GLU A 259 4.77 -3.48 2.09
CA GLU A 259 5.19 -4.32 0.96
C GLU A 259 4.13 -4.35 -0.16
N LYS A 260 4.56 -4.69 -1.38
CA LYS A 260 3.67 -4.81 -2.54
C LYS A 260 3.42 -6.28 -2.84
N TYR A 261 2.20 -6.65 -3.13
CA TYR A 261 1.81 -8.05 -3.30
C TYR A 261 0.86 -8.29 -4.47
N GLN A 262 0.73 -9.56 -4.85
CA GLN A 262 -0.17 -10.04 -5.88
C GLN A 262 -0.81 -11.37 -5.46
N VAL A 263 -2.11 -11.51 -5.70
CA VAL A 263 -2.80 -12.81 -5.73
C VAL A 263 -3.34 -13.02 -7.15
N GLU A 264 -3.06 -14.17 -7.75
CA GLU A 264 -3.32 -14.41 -9.18
C GLU A 264 -3.96 -15.78 -9.42
N VAL A 265 -5.00 -15.81 -10.25
CA VAL A 265 -5.56 -17.00 -10.90
C VAL A 265 -5.29 -16.86 -12.39
N TYR A 266 -4.68 -17.86 -13.02
CA TYR A 266 -4.56 -17.93 -14.47
C TYR A 266 -4.98 -19.33 -14.92
N GLU A 267 -6.05 -19.40 -15.71
CA GLU A 267 -6.72 -20.64 -16.08
C GLU A 267 -7.04 -20.69 -17.57
N ALA A 268 -6.97 -21.88 -18.18
CA ALA A 268 -7.31 -22.10 -19.58
C ALA A 268 -8.33 -23.25 -19.71
N ILE A 269 -9.61 -22.91 -19.57
CA ILE A 269 -10.71 -23.86 -19.50
C ILE A 269 -10.98 -24.46 -20.89
N PRO A 270 -10.89 -25.79 -21.07
CA PRO A 270 -11.12 -26.43 -22.37
C PRO A 270 -12.56 -26.25 -22.90
N PRO A 271 -12.75 -26.29 -24.24
CA PRO A 271 -14.08 -26.21 -24.84
C PRO A 271 -15.06 -27.25 -24.30
N GLY A 272 -16.29 -26.81 -24.03
CA GLY A 272 -17.37 -27.67 -23.54
C GLY A 272 -17.37 -27.97 -22.04
N VAL A 273 -16.40 -27.44 -21.27
CA VAL A 273 -16.48 -27.43 -19.80
C VAL A 273 -17.40 -26.29 -19.36
N THR A 274 -18.41 -26.61 -18.55
CA THR A 274 -19.33 -25.65 -17.90
C THR A 274 -19.58 -26.04 -16.44
N GLY A 275 -20.27 -25.20 -15.68
CA GLY A 275 -20.48 -25.38 -14.25
C GLY A 275 -19.32 -24.84 -13.42
N PHE A 276 -19.25 -25.24 -12.14
CA PHE A 276 -18.18 -24.81 -11.24
C PHE A 276 -16.86 -25.51 -11.57
N VAL A 277 -15.82 -24.72 -11.82
CA VAL A 277 -14.45 -25.18 -12.08
C VAL A 277 -13.56 -24.78 -10.89
N PRO A 278 -12.91 -25.73 -10.20
CA PRO A 278 -11.94 -25.43 -9.16
C PRO A 278 -10.62 -24.98 -9.78
N VAL A 279 -10.19 -23.76 -9.44
CA VAL A 279 -9.02 -23.07 -10.00
C VAL A 279 -8.02 -22.70 -8.91
N ARG A 280 -6.72 -22.70 -9.24
CA ARG A 280 -5.67 -22.40 -8.27
C ARG A 280 -5.36 -20.90 -8.25
N ALA A 281 -5.65 -20.26 -7.11
CA ALA A 281 -5.11 -18.94 -6.79
C ALA A 281 -3.73 -19.08 -6.15
N GLN A 282 -2.80 -18.18 -6.49
CA GLN A 282 -1.42 -18.20 -6.02
C GLN A 282 -1.00 -16.85 -5.46
N VAL A 283 -0.14 -16.86 -4.43
CA VAL A 283 0.26 -15.69 -3.66
C VAL A 283 1.74 -15.36 -3.90
N ALA A 284 2.02 -14.10 -4.25
CA ALA A 284 3.37 -13.61 -4.52
C ALA A 284 3.60 -12.19 -3.97
N ARG A 285 4.86 -11.86 -3.70
CA ARG A 285 5.31 -10.53 -3.29
C ARG A 285 6.11 -9.87 -4.41
N PHE A 286 5.93 -8.58 -4.63
CA PHE A 286 6.87 -7.77 -5.40
C PHE A 286 8.00 -7.29 -4.49
N GLY A 287 9.22 -7.76 -4.74
CA GLY A 287 10.45 -7.18 -4.19
C GLY A 287 11.20 -6.34 -5.23
N ASP A 288 12.32 -5.73 -4.84
CA ASP A 288 13.12 -4.86 -5.73
C ASP A 288 13.70 -5.60 -6.95
N ALA A 289 13.77 -6.93 -6.89
CA ALA A 289 14.21 -7.81 -7.99
C ALA A 289 13.06 -8.36 -8.86
N GLY A 290 11.80 -7.96 -8.61
CA GLY A 290 10.61 -8.43 -9.33
C GLY A 290 9.69 -9.32 -8.46
N ILE A 291 8.96 -10.24 -9.11
CA ILE A 291 8.02 -11.14 -8.43
C ILE A 291 8.79 -12.23 -7.68
N VAL A 292 8.60 -12.27 -6.36
CA VAL A 292 9.15 -13.26 -5.43
C VAL A 292 7.99 -14.13 -4.92
N PRO A 293 7.99 -15.45 -5.19
CA PRO A 293 6.96 -16.34 -4.66
C PRO A 293 6.98 -16.38 -3.13
N VAL A 294 5.81 -16.31 -2.50
CA VAL A 294 5.68 -16.51 -1.05
C VAL A 294 5.62 -18.01 -0.78
N ARG A 295 6.38 -18.50 0.21
CA ARG A 295 6.34 -19.90 0.67
C ARG A 295 5.47 -19.99 1.92
N ASP A 296 4.77 -21.11 2.09
CA ASP A 296 3.99 -21.38 3.28
C ASP A 296 4.93 -21.63 4.48
N THR A 297 5.07 -20.65 5.37
CA THR A 297 5.93 -20.75 6.56
C THR A 297 5.16 -21.35 7.73
N ARG A 298 5.01 -22.68 7.70
CA ARG A 298 4.50 -23.52 8.81
C ARG A 298 5.60 -24.26 9.53
#